data_AF-A0A522V4H6-F1
#
_entry.id   AF-A0A522V4H6-F1
#
_cell.length_a   1.000
_cell.length_b   1.000
_cell.length_c   1.000
_cell.angle_alpha   90.00
_cell.angle_beta   90.00
_cell.angle_gamma   90.00
#
_symmetry.space_group_name_H-M   'P 1'
#
loop_
_entity.id
_entity.type
_entity.pdbx_description
1 polymer ?
#
loop_
_entity_poly.entity_id
_entity_poly.type
_entity_poly.pdbx_seq_one_letter_code
_entity_poly.pdbx_strand_id
1 'polypeptide(L)'
;MVEINHMESFKEFIGNIEYADQPAVQSPNATGILNTISNGKFPTLDEAEDFLIKEALNLAKGNQGIAASMLGISRQALNKRIARNKHQ
;
A
#
# COMPACT_ATOMS: atom_id res chain seq x y z
N MET A 1 -22.40 33.72 2.97
CA MET A 1 -22.10 32.46 3.68
C MET A 1 -21.49 31.54 2.63
N VAL A 2 -20.17 31.51 2.50
CA VAL A 2 -19.50 30.86 1.35
C VAL A 2 -19.28 29.40 1.70
N GLU A 3 -19.87 28.52 0.89
CA GLU A 3 -19.78 27.07 0.99
C GLU A 3 -18.39 26.64 0.52
N ILE A 4 -17.52 26.25 1.46
CA ILE A 4 -16.19 25.73 1.15
C ILE A 4 -16.39 24.31 0.61
N ASN A 5 -16.29 24.14 -0.71
CA ASN A 5 -16.30 22.83 -1.35
C ASN A 5 -15.11 22.01 -0.81
N HIS A 6 -15.43 21.00 -0.01
CA HIS A 6 -14.52 20.09 0.68
C HIS A 6 -13.50 19.36 -0.25
N MET A 7 -13.69 19.45 -1.57
CA MET A 7 -12.82 18.85 -2.58
C MET A 7 -11.59 19.70 -2.95
N GLU A 8 -11.64 21.01 -2.76
CA GLU A 8 -10.51 21.93 -3.03
C GLU A 8 -9.43 21.78 -1.95
N SER A 9 -9.82 21.75 -0.67
CA SER A 9 -8.91 21.52 0.46
C SER A 9 -8.24 20.14 0.39
N PHE A 10 -8.93 19.14 -0.15
CA PHE A 10 -8.35 17.83 -0.40
C PHE A 10 -7.31 17.84 -1.54
N LYS A 11 -7.56 18.59 -2.62
CA LYS A 11 -6.58 18.73 -3.71
C LYS A 11 -5.34 19.52 -3.28
N GLU A 12 -5.46 20.55 -2.46
CA GLU A 12 -4.30 21.24 -1.87
C GLU A 12 -3.47 20.31 -0.98
N PHE A 13 -4.11 19.45 -0.19
CA PHE A 13 -3.41 18.49 0.67
C PHE A 13 -2.66 17.42 -0.14
N ILE A 14 -3.19 16.99 -1.29
CA ILE A 14 -2.55 16.01 -2.17
C ILE A 14 -1.51 16.66 -3.11
N GLY A 15 -1.71 17.93 -3.50
CA GLY A 15 -0.84 18.67 -4.42
C GLY A 15 0.54 19.03 -3.86
N ASN A 16 0.71 18.96 -2.54
CA ASN A 16 1.99 19.15 -1.84
C ASN A 16 2.67 17.85 -1.43
N ILE A 17 2.30 16.71 -2.03
CA ILE A 17 3.24 15.60 -2.15
C ILE A 17 4.24 16.02 -3.22
N GLU A 18 5.13 16.94 -2.86
CA GLU A 18 6.42 17.04 -3.50
C GLU A 18 6.98 15.63 -3.50
N TYR A 19 7.09 15.04 -4.70
CA TYR A 19 7.98 13.91 -4.93
C TYR A 19 9.39 14.43 -4.72
N ALA A 20 9.73 14.66 -3.45
CA ALA A 20 11.06 14.93 -3.00
C ALA A 20 11.90 13.75 -3.48
N ASP A 21 12.99 14.12 -4.14
CA ASP A 21 14.08 13.30 -4.62
C ASP A 21 14.71 12.50 -3.46
N GLN A 22 13.96 11.55 -2.92
CA GLN A 22 14.41 10.65 -1.89
C GLN A 22 15.18 9.53 -2.59
N PRO A 23 16.47 9.32 -2.26
CA PRO A 23 17.20 8.16 -2.74
C PRO A 23 16.42 6.94 -2.32
N ALA A 24 16.11 6.06 -3.28
CA ALA A 24 15.32 4.85 -3.10
C ALA A 24 15.66 4.19 -1.76
N VAL A 25 14.78 4.39 -0.77
CA VAL A 25 14.89 3.70 0.51
C VAL A 25 14.60 2.25 0.17
N GLN A 26 15.66 1.47 0.07
CA GLN A 26 15.62 0.04 -0.16
C GLN A 26 14.87 -0.58 1.02
N SER A 27 13.55 -0.71 0.89
CA SER A 27 12.75 -1.50 1.80
C SER A 27 13.29 -2.93 1.71
N PRO A 28 13.84 -3.51 2.81
CA PRO A 28 14.45 -4.83 2.79
C PRO A 28 13.52 -5.92 2.26
N ASN A 29 12.21 -5.70 2.33
CA ASN A 29 11.19 -6.65 1.89
C ASN A 29 10.93 -6.62 0.38
N ALA A 30 11.07 -5.47 -0.30
CA ALA A 30 10.87 -5.39 -1.75
C ALA A 30 11.93 -6.21 -2.51
N THR A 31 13.15 -6.23 -1.97
CA THR A 31 14.23 -7.10 -2.42
C THR A 31 13.88 -8.57 -2.28
N GLY A 32 13.08 -8.95 -1.27
CA GLY A 32 12.69 -10.34 -1.02
C GLY A 32 11.96 -10.98 -2.21
N ILE A 33 10.84 -10.41 -2.65
CA ILE A 33 10.08 -10.96 -3.79
C ILE A 33 10.88 -10.92 -5.09
N LEU A 34 11.55 -9.80 -5.37
CA LEU A 34 12.36 -9.68 -6.58
C LEU A 34 13.49 -10.71 -6.59
N ASN A 35 14.10 -11.01 -5.45
CA ASN A 35 15.13 -12.02 -5.31
C ASN A 35 14.54 -13.44 -5.44
N THR A 36 13.38 -13.74 -4.86
CA THR A 36 12.72 -15.05 -5.02
C THR A 36 12.43 -15.34 -6.50
N ILE A 37 11.82 -14.36 -7.20
CA ILE A 37 11.51 -14.46 -8.64
C ILE A 37 12.80 -14.59 -9.46
N SER A 38 13.84 -13.81 -9.15
CA SER A 38 15.14 -13.86 -9.84
C SER A 38 15.87 -15.20 -9.67
N ASN A 39 15.62 -15.90 -8.56
CA ASN A 39 16.18 -17.23 -8.27
C ASN A 39 15.35 -18.39 -8.88
N GLY A 40 14.40 -18.08 -9.77
CA GLY A 40 13.55 -19.06 -10.44
C GLY A 40 12.47 -19.69 -9.55
N LYS A 41 12.22 -19.12 -8.37
CA LYS A 41 11.14 -19.54 -7.47
C LYS A 41 10.04 -18.48 -7.48
N PHE A 42 8.83 -18.87 -7.88
CA PHE A 42 7.69 -17.98 -7.75
C PHE A 42 7.19 -18.02 -6.31
N PRO A 43 6.84 -16.86 -5.71
CA PRO A 43 6.14 -16.87 -4.44
C PRO A 43 4.80 -17.61 -4.58
N THR A 44 4.30 -18.14 -3.48
CA THR A 44 2.90 -18.59 -3.44
C THR A 44 1.97 -17.37 -3.56
N LEU A 45 0.70 -17.62 -3.88
CA LEU A 45 -0.28 -16.54 -3.95
C LEU A 45 -0.44 -15.84 -2.59
N ASP A 46 -0.38 -16.60 -1.50
CA ASP A 46 -0.46 -16.05 -0.14
C ASP A 46 0.76 -15.17 0.18
N GLU A 47 1.97 -15.61 -0.17
CA GLU A 47 3.19 -14.81 0.04
C GLU A 47 3.18 -13.51 -0.79
N ALA A 48 2.75 -13.59 -2.05
CA ALA A 48 2.63 -12.43 -2.92
C ALA A 48 1.55 -11.46 -2.42
N GLU A 49 0.40 -11.99 -2.00
CA GLU A 49 -0.68 -11.20 -1.41
C GLU A 49 -0.21 -10.48 -0.14
N ASP A 50 0.46 -11.18 0.76
CA ASP A 50 0.98 -10.65 2.02
C ASP A 50 1.96 -9.50 1.81
N PHE A 51 2.87 -9.68 0.86
CA PHE A 51 3.82 -8.64 0.48
C PHE A 51 3.10 -7.40 -0.05
N LEU A 52 2.15 -7.58 -0.97
CA LEU A 52 1.40 -6.46 -1.55
C LEU A 52 0.57 -5.72 -0.50
N ILE A 53 -0.05 -6.43 0.44
CA ILE A 53 -0.80 -5.83 1.54
C ILE A 53 0.14 -5.02 2.44
N LYS A 54 1.29 -5.58 2.82
CA LYS A 54 2.28 -4.89 3.66
C LYS A 54 2.80 -3.62 2.99
N GLU A 55 3.13 -3.70 1.70
CA GLU A 55 3.64 -2.56 0.96
C GLU A 55 2.57 -1.47 0.78
N ALA A 56 1.34 -1.83 0.44
CA ALA A 56 0.24 -0.87 0.34
C ALA A 56 -0.06 -0.20 1.70
N LEU A 57 0.01 -0.94 2.81
CA LEU A 57 -0.15 -0.36 4.15
C LEU A 57 1.01 0.58 4.51
N ASN A 58 2.23 0.23 4.13
CA ASN A 58 3.40 1.07 4.35
C ASN A 58 3.27 2.40 3.59
N LEU A 59 2.97 2.35 2.29
CA LEU A 59 2.73 3.52 1.45
C LEU A 59 1.55 4.37 1.96
N ALA A 60 0.51 3.71 2.46
CA ALA A 60 -0.65 4.38 3.05
C ALA A 60 -0.45 4.85 4.50
N LYS A 61 0.76 4.69 5.08
CA LYS A 61 1.06 5.01 6.49
C LYS A 61 0.05 4.38 7.47
N GLY A 62 -0.32 3.13 7.22
CA GLY A 62 -1.31 2.36 8.01
C GLY A 62 -2.77 2.65 7.68
N ASN A 63 -3.08 3.59 6.78
CA ASN A 63 -4.45 3.87 6.38
C ASN A 63 -5.01 2.77 5.47
N GLN A 64 -5.77 1.85 6.06
CA GLN A 64 -6.39 0.71 5.37
C GLN A 64 -7.34 1.13 4.23
N GLY A 65 -7.99 2.29 4.31
CA GLY A 65 -8.85 2.76 3.23
C GLY A 65 -8.06 3.12 1.98
N ILE A 66 -6.97 3.87 2.16
CA ILE A 66 -6.05 4.23 1.07
C ILE A 66 -5.33 2.97 0.54
N ALA A 67 -4.84 2.09 1.42
CA ALA A 67 -4.21 0.84 1.01
C ALA A 67 -5.15 -0.06 0.19
N ALA A 68 -6.43 -0.16 0.58
CA ALA A 68 -7.41 -0.93 -0.19
C ALA A 68 -7.66 -0.31 -1.58
N SER A 69 -7.71 1.02 -1.66
CA SER A 69 -7.80 1.74 -2.94
C SER A 69 -6.58 1.50 -3.84
N MET A 70 -5.37 1.49 -3.26
CA MET A 70 -4.13 1.19 -4.01
C MET A 70 -4.14 -0.22 -4.60
N LEU A 71 -4.70 -1.19 -3.87
CA LEU A 71 -4.81 -2.58 -4.30
C LEU A 71 -6.03 -2.86 -5.20
N GLY A 72 -6.89 -1.86 -5.45
CA GLY A 72 -8.10 -2.04 -6.26
C GLY A 72 -9.15 -2.95 -5.63
N ILE A 73 -9.19 -3.06 -4.29
CA ILE A 73 -10.14 -3.90 -3.55
C ILE A 73 -10.95 -3.08 -2.55
N SER A 74 -12.07 -3.62 -2.08
CA SER A 74 -12.83 -2.97 -1.01
C SER A 74 -12.06 -3.01 0.32
N ARG A 75 -12.30 -2.03 1.19
CA ARG A 75 -11.77 -2.01 2.56
C ARG A 75 -12.15 -3.27 3.35
N GLN A 76 -13.36 -3.80 3.13
CA GLN A 76 -13.82 -5.04 3.77
C GLN A 76 -12.99 -6.26 3.31
N ALA A 77 -12.66 -6.33 2.01
CA ALA A 77 -11.80 -7.37 1.49
C ALA A 77 -10.40 -7.29 2.12
N LEU A 78 -9.79 -6.09 2.17
CA LEU A 78 -8.50 -5.90 2.82
C LEU A 78 -8.51 -6.32 4.30
N ASN A 79 -9.54 -5.92 5.06
CA ASN A 79 -9.66 -6.28 6.46
C ASN A 79 -9.76 -7.79 6.68
N LYS A 80 -10.50 -8.51 5.82
CA LYS A 80 -10.56 -9.97 5.86
C LYS A 80 -9.19 -10.60 5.62
N ARG A 81 -8.43 -10.08 4.64
CA ARG A 81 -7.07 -10.55 4.34
C ARG A 81 -6.12 -10.34 5.53
N ILE A 82 -6.09 -9.13 6.10
CA ILE A 82 -5.31 -8.81 7.30
C ILE A 82 -5.68 -9.71 8.48
N ALA A 83 -6.97 -9.99 8.69
CA ALA A 83 -7.42 -10.84 9.78
C ALA A 83 -6.92 -12.28 9.63
N ARG A 84 -6.84 -12.83 8.41
CA ARG A 84 -6.27 -14.16 8.18
C ARG A 84 -4.77 -14.21 8.49
N ASN A 85 -4.03 -13.18 8.10
CA ASN A 85 -2.57 -13.13 8.27
C ASN A 85 -2.13 -12.95 9.72
N LYS A 86 -3.02 -12.52 10.62
CA LYS A 86 -2.74 -12.44 12.07
C LYS A 86 -2.82 -13.79 12.78
N HIS A 87 -3.41 -14.81 12.15
CA HIS A 87 -3.68 -16.12 12.75
C HIS A 87 -2.88 -17.27 12.11
N GLN A 88 -2.02 -16.97 11.13
CA GLN A 88 -0.98 -17.88 10.62
C GLN A 88 0.33 -17.60 11.35
#